data_AF-A0A3A6NCF2-F1
#
_entry.id   AF-A0A3A6NCF2-F1
#
_cell.length_a   1.000
_cell.length_b   1.000
_cell.length_c   1.000
_cell.angle_alpha   90.00
_cell.angle_beta   90.00
_cell.angle_gamma   90.00
#
_symmetry.space_group_name_H-M   'P 1'
#
loop_
_entity.id
_entity.type
_entity.pdbx_description
1 polymer ?
#
loop_
_entity_poly.entity_id
_entity_poly.type
_entity_poly.pdbx_seq_one_letter_code
_entity_poly.pdbx_strand_id
1 'polypeptide(L)'
;MNNGNVLLSEELKFYLKNWKINSEATEAQKAKWSQDRKLPIIFFGRNHPNTLRLLTEDGWDGKSVSKRPTATVRQYFYDNAAIWPPDRDVIRFGCFVHLDFFRILVLVLKSQWERHFAKKMHWLNDLEGRNLNDILKKDHSSAREHNASFTPGLHKTMNSKELFDCFEEHKNLATKAGYNLEQFSLLIQHMILSHIHMVGTCSPEMEIFIKAQKDEVVKRQSVSKEVQEEHWVQKGIWITIENEMENELLKCENLRLKNAKIKHKWLARYGKIYFELFKTEIACTSLKQLIELKNADKKLNREDCEQLAREKRREEQKKLEDMKADIHFAERFENSGESKGCGQGATETVNYDKECKKICRKIYMLTHPDKLTERDFTRNQLNKLGEYYRQAMNIDRDEVVYDRRSLYQLLDILGLVKSIWEIMGVDTDEAFIIKGDSLEEQIRWFKNRIQYIETQLSDIKAIMFMLINDVDIREKEASLASESIIEQTKSEMEKKLAEKKQELDSLGKEVDMLFN
;
A
#
# COMPACT_ATOMS: atom_id res chain seq x y z
N MET A 1 0.00 6.73 -24.35
CA MET A 1 -0.46 8.02 -23.76
C MET A 1 -0.20 7.92 -22.27
N ASN A 2 0.29 8.99 -21.62
CA ASN A 2 0.81 8.92 -20.24
C ASN A 2 -0.23 8.36 -19.26
N ASN A 3 0.06 7.21 -18.65
CA ASN A 3 -0.67 6.57 -17.55
C ASN A 3 -0.52 7.32 -16.22
N GLY A 4 -0.50 8.65 -16.25
CA GLY A 4 -0.26 9.51 -15.08
C GLY A 4 -1.56 10.04 -14.49
N ASN A 5 -1.61 10.17 -13.16
CA ASN A 5 -2.63 10.94 -12.44
C ASN A 5 -2.81 12.32 -13.08
N VAL A 6 -4.04 12.66 -13.47
CA VAL A 6 -4.38 13.96 -14.07
C VAL A 6 -4.95 14.88 -12.99
N LEU A 7 -4.40 16.08 -12.87
CA LEU A 7 -4.89 17.09 -11.93
C LEU A 7 -6.24 17.67 -12.35
N LEU A 8 -7.04 18.11 -11.38
CA LEU A 8 -8.27 18.85 -11.62
C LEU A 8 -8.00 20.11 -12.44
N SER A 9 -6.90 20.82 -12.16
CA SER A 9 -6.53 22.04 -12.89
C SER A 9 -6.30 21.74 -14.39
N GLU A 10 -5.72 20.58 -14.71
CA GLU A 10 -5.49 20.10 -16.08
C GLU A 10 -6.79 19.69 -16.75
N GLU A 11 -7.69 18.99 -16.04
CA GLU A 11 -9.04 18.63 -16.51
C GLU A 11 -9.88 19.87 -16.83
N LEU A 12 -9.95 20.83 -15.91
CA LEU A 12 -10.70 22.07 -16.13
C LEU A 12 -10.11 22.87 -17.32
N LYS A 13 -8.77 22.93 -17.44
CA LYS A 13 -8.10 23.54 -18.60
C LYS A 13 -8.44 22.81 -19.91
N PHE A 14 -8.49 21.49 -19.88
CA PHE A 14 -8.81 20.66 -21.04
C PHE A 14 -10.18 21.07 -21.61
N TYR A 15 -11.21 21.13 -20.76
CA TYR A 15 -12.56 21.52 -21.20
C TYR A 15 -12.64 22.98 -21.68
N LEU A 16 -11.97 23.91 -21.00
CA LEU A 16 -11.92 25.32 -21.44
C LEU A 16 -11.18 25.49 -22.78
N LYS A 17 -10.09 24.74 -22.98
CA LYS A 17 -9.29 24.75 -24.22
C LYS A 17 -10.05 24.14 -25.40
N ASN A 18 -10.83 23.09 -25.12
CA ASN A 18 -11.59 22.34 -26.12
C ASN A 18 -13.04 22.82 -26.29
N TRP A 19 -13.40 23.97 -25.71
CA TRP A 19 -14.73 24.59 -25.90
C TRP A 19 -15.16 24.66 -27.38
N LYS A 20 -14.20 24.99 -28.26
CA LYS A 20 -14.41 25.10 -29.71
C LYS A 20 -14.90 23.82 -30.41
N ILE A 21 -14.65 22.66 -29.79
CA ILE A 21 -15.05 21.35 -30.32
C ILE A 21 -16.06 20.66 -29.41
N ASN A 22 -16.66 21.39 -28.47
CA ASN A 22 -17.72 20.85 -27.62
C ASN A 22 -19.03 20.73 -28.43
N SER A 23 -19.36 19.52 -28.88
CA SER A 23 -20.57 19.25 -29.66
C SER A 23 -21.85 19.53 -28.87
N GLU A 24 -21.79 19.41 -27.54
CA GLU A 24 -22.95 19.52 -26.65
C GLU A 24 -23.30 20.97 -26.26
N ALA A 25 -22.50 21.95 -26.68
CA ALA A 25 -22.79 23.35 -26.38
C ALA A 25 -24.12 23.78 -27.01
N THR A 26 -25.01 24.34 -26.20
CA THR A 26 -26.34 24.77 -26.65
C THR A 26 -26.24 26.04 -27.50
N GLU A 27 -27.26 26.32 -28.31
CA GLU A 27 -27.31 27.56 -29.10
C GLU A 27 -27.26 28.82 -28.22
N ALA A 28 -27.88 28.78 -27.04
CA ALA A 28 -27.82 29.86 -26.06
C ALA A 28 -26.38 30.06 -25.53
N GLN A 29 -25.65 28.97 -25.27
CA GLN A 29 -24.25 29.04 -24.87
C GLN A 29 -23.36 29.56 -26.01
N LYS A 30 -23.55 29.08 -27.24
CA LYS A 30 -22.80 29.51 -28.43
C LYS A 30 -22.99 31.00 -28.73
N ALA A 31 -24.20 31.51 -28.56
CA ALA A 31 -24.51 32.93 -28.74
C ALA A 31 -23.76 33.83 -27.73
N LYS A 32 -23.55 33.33 -26.50
CA LYS A 32 -22.90 34.08 -25.42
C LYS A 32 -21.39 33.87 -25.35
N TRP A 33 -20.93 32.67 -25.65
CA TRP A 33 -19.54 32.27 -25.70
C TRP A 33 -19.24 31.56 -27.01
N SER A 34 -18.76 32.35 -27.97
CA SER A 34 -18.41 31.85 -29.29
C SER A 34 -17.48 30.64 -29.23
N GLN A 35 -17.76 29.64 -30.06
CA GLN A 35 -16.96 28.42 -30.22
C GLN A 35 -15.80 28.58 -31.21
N ASP A 36 -15.59 29.77 -31.79
CA ASP A 36 -14.39 30.05 -32.61
C ASP A 36 -13.09 30.05 -31.78
N ARG A 37 -13.19 30.10 -30.44
CA ARG A 37 -12.06 30.29 -29.52
C ARG A 37 -12.16 29.39 -28.30
N LYS A 38 -11.01 29.22 -27.62
CA LYS A 38 -10.96 28.66 -26.25
C LYS A 38 -11.59 29.63 -25.25
N LEU A 39 -12.17 29.10 -24.17
CA LEU A 39 -12.64 29.91 -23.06
C LEU A 39 -11.46 30.32 -22.16
N PRO A 40 -11.26 31.61 -21.89
CA PRO A 40 -10.28 32.05 -20.90
C PRO A 40 -10.65 31.59 -19.49
N ILE A 41 -9.67 31.11 -18.73
CA ILE A 41 -9.80 30.74 -17.30
C ILE A 41 -10.51 31.84 -16.48
N ILE A 42 -10.25 33.10 -16.82
CA ILE A 42 -10.82 34.26 -16.10
C ILE A 42 -12.35 34.36 -16.20
N PHE A 43 -12.98 33.72 -17.19
CA PHE A 43 -14.44 33.68 -17.33
C PHE A 43 -15.09 32.85 -16.22
N PHE A 44 -14.33 32.01 -15.52
CA PHE A 44 -14.85 31.22 -14.42
C PHE A 44 -15.17 32.10 -13.19
N GLY A 45 -14.57 33.29 -13.06
CA GLY A 45 -14.78 34.21 -11.93
C GLY A 45 -16.02 35.09 -12.05
N ARG A 46 -16.79 35.22 -10.97
CA ARG A 46 -18.14 35.81 -10.94
C ARG A 46 -18.28 37.26 -11.43
N ASN A 47 -17.20 38.02 -11.38
CA ASN A 47 -17.17 39.45 -11.66
C ASN A 47 -16.63 39.77 -13.06
N HIS A 48 -16.38 38.75 -13.88
CA HIS A 48 -16.00 38.96 -15.28
C HIS A 48 -17.25 39.27 -16.14
N PRO A 49 -17.19 40.19 -17.12
CA PRO A 49 -18.35 40.46 -18.00
C PRO A 49 -18.86 39.19 -18.70
N ASN A 50 -17.94 38.35 -19.19
CA ASN A 50 -18.24 37.07 -19.84
C ASN A 50 -18.25 35.88 -18.86
N THR A 51 -18.62 36.10 -17.59
CA THR A 51 -18.66 35.03 -16.56
C THR A 51 -19.46 33.82 -17.03
N LEU A 52 -18.90 32.62 -16.95
CA LEU A 52 -19.59 31.36 -17.24
C LEU A 52 -20.82 31.18 -16.34
N ARG A 53 -21.97 30.84 -16.93
CA ARG A 53 -23.25 30.72 -16.23
C ARG A 53 -24.01 29.49 -16.73
N LEU A 54 -24.78 28.90 -15.83
CA LEU A 54 -25.82 27.95 -16.22
C LEU A 54 -27.03 28.77 -16.68
N LEU A 55 -27.35 28.73 -17.97
CA LEU A 55 -28.32 29.64 -18.60
C LEU A 55 -29.77 29.23 -18.31
N THR A 56 -30.63 30.22 -18.09
CA THR A 56 -32.08 30.02 -17.89
C THR A 56 -32.75 29.42 -19.13
N GLU A 57 -32.23 29.77 -20.31
CA GLU A 57 -32.64 29.28 -21.62
C GLU A 57 -32.41 27.76 -21.76
N ASP A 58 -31.40 27.24 -21.05
CA ASP A 58 -31.11 25.80 -20.95
C ASP A 58 -31.83 25.14 -19.75
N GLY A 59 -32.78 25.85 -19.14
CA GLY A 59 -33.55 25.40 -17.98
C GLY A 59 -32.77 25.38 -16.67
N TRP A 60 -31.75 26.22 -16.51
CA TRP A 60 -31.00 26.38 -15.26
C TRP A 60 -31.34 27.69 -14.51
N ASP A 61 -30.59 28.00 -13.46
CA ASP A 61 -30.85 29.11 -12.53
C ASP A 61 -30.30 30.48 -12.97
N GLY A 62 -29.62 30.58 -14.11
CA GLY A 62 -28.99 31.82 -14.61
C GLY A 62 -27.71 32.24 -13.85
N LYS A 63 -27.34 31.52 -12.78
CA LYS A 63 -26.26 31.92 -11.87
C LYS A 63 -24.91 31.51 -12.43
N SER A 64 -23.86 32.20 -11.96
CA SER A 64 -22.48 31.92 -12.35
C SER A 64 -22.04 30.51 -11.94
N VAL A 65 -21.07 29.96 -12.68
CA VAL A 65 -20.44 28.66 -12.36
C VAL A 65 -19.71 28.75 -11.02
N SER A 66 -18.89 29.79 -10.81
CA SER A 66 -18.26 30.06 -9.51
C SER A 66 -18.88 31.24 -8.78
N LYS A 67 -18.90 31.17 -7.44
CA LYS A 67 -19.21 32.31 -6.56
C LYS A 67 -17.98 33.16 -6.22
N ARG A 68 -16.78 32.78 -6.69
CA ARG A 68 -15.52 33.45 -6.35
C ARG A 68 -15.13 34.49 -7.40
N PRO A 69 -14.47 35.59 -7.00
CA PRO A 69 -14.00 36.60 -7.95
C PRO A 69 -12.86 36.07 -8.83
N THR A 70 -12.66 36.69 -10.00
CA THR A 70 -11.65 36.31 -11.00
C THR A 70 -10.25 36.19 -10.43
N ALA A 71 -9.86 37.05 -9.49
CA ALA A 71 -8.54 37.00 -8.84
C ALA A 71 -8.31 35.69 -8.08
N THR A 72 -9.32 35.19 -7.36
CA THR A 72 -9.26 33.91 -6.63
C THR A 72 -9.30 32.74 -7.60
N VAL A 73 -10.20 32.79 -8.58
CA VAL A 73 -10.39 31.72 -9.57
C VAL A 73 -9.13 31.43 -10.37
N ARG A 74 -8.33 32.45 -10.73
CA ARG A 74 -7.06 32.25 -11.44
C ARG A 74 -6.14 31.27 -10.68
N GLN A 75 -6.20 31.27 -9.35
CA GLN A 75 -5.37 30.42 -8.51
C GLN A 75 -5.75 28.94 -8.59
N TYR A 76 -6.98 28.58 -8.97
CA TYR A 76 -7.37 27.17 -9.17
C TYR A 76 -6.58 26.48 -10.28
N PHE A 77 -5.97 27.26 -11.15
CA PHE A 77 -5.29 26.79 -12.35
C PHE A 77 -3.76 26.90 -12.24
N TYR A 78 -3.25 27.30 -11.07
CA TYR A 78 -1.82 27.37 -10.80
C TYR A 78 -1.43 26.26 -9.82
N ASP A 79 -0.51 25.40 -10.24
CA ASP A 79 -0.09 24.22 -9.48
C ASP A 79 0.65 24.57 -8.17
N ASN A 80 1.01 25.86 -7.99
CA ASN A 80 1.63 26.44 -6.80
C ASN A 80 0.64 27.08 -5.81
N ALA A 81 -0.67 27.05 -6.08
CA ALA A 81 -1.66 27.64 -5.18
C ALA A 81 -2.43 26.58 -4.38
N ALA A 82 -2.51 26.73 -3.06
CA ALA A 82 -3.33 25.90 -2.18
C ALA A 82 -4.81 26.33 -2.15
N ILE A 83 -5.37 26.60 -3.33
CA ILE A 83 -6.77 26.98 -3.47
C ILE A 83 -7.44 26.10 -4.51
N TRP A 84 -8.49 25.41 -4.09
CA TRP A 84 -9.31 24.55 -4.94
C TRP A 84 -10.71 25.13 -5.12
N PRO A 85 -11.36 24.88 -6.27
CA PRO A 85 -12.75 25.27 -6.49
C PRO A 85 -13.67 24.55 -5.48
N PRO A 86 -14.63 25.23 -4.83
CA PRO A 86 -15.65 24.56 -4.02
C PRO A 86 -16.36 23.44 -4.81
N ASP A 87 -16.78 22.37 -4.14
CA ASP A 87 -17.37 21.19 -4.81
C ASP A 87 -18.57 21.56 -5.69
N ARG A 88 -19.43 22.47 -5.20
CA ARG A 88 -20.54 23.03 -5.96
C ARG A 88 -20.11 23.76 -7.24
N ASP A 89 -18.98 24.48 -7.20
CA ASP A 89 -18.47 25.18 -8.39
C ASP A 89 -17.96 24.16 -9.43
N VAL A 90 -17.38 23.04 -8.99
CA VAL A 90 -16.98 21.92 -9.87
C VAL A 90 -18.20 21.25 -10.49
N ILE A 91 -19.25 20.97 -9.71
CA ILE A 91 -20.52 20.42 -10.21
C ILE A 91 -21.12 21.33 -11.28
N ARG A 92 -21.23 22.63 -10.98
CA ARG A 92 -21.78 23.62 -11.92
C ARG A 92 -20.93 23.74 -13.18
N PHE A 93 -19.62 23.62 -13.08
CA PHE A 93 -18.76 23.61 -14.26
C PHE A 93 -19.02 22.38 -15.12
N GLY A 94 -19.11 21.20 -14.50
CA GLY A 94 -19.48 19.97 -15.18
C GLY A 94 -20.82 20.06 -15.91
N CYS A 95 -21.83 20.67 -15.27
CA CYS A 95 -23.11 20.97 -15.93
C CYS A 95 -22.96 21.97 -17.09
N PHE A 96 -22.11 23.00 -16.95
CA PHE A 96 -21.88 24.00 -17.99
C PHE A 96 -21.26 23.38 -19.25
N VAL A 97 -20.33 22.44 -19.10
CA VAL A 97 -19.70 21.74 -20.22
C VAL A 97 -20.41 20.45 -20.64
N HIS A 98 -21.60 20.17 -20.07
CA HIS A 98 -22.46 19.01 -20.38
C HIS A 98 -21.80 17.64 -20.13
N LEU A 99 -21.05 17.51 -19.03
CA LEU A 99 -20.55 16.22 -18.59
C LEU A 99 -21.67 15.36 -18.00
N ASP A 100 -21.56 14.04 -18.17
CA ASP A 100 -22.45 13.12 -17.47
C ASP A 100 -22.16 13.08 -15.96
N PHE A 101 -23.14 12.54 -15.24
CA PHE A 101 -23.12 12.38 -13.79
C PHE A 101 -21.81 11.78 -13.24
N PHE A 102 -21.28 10.70 -13.82
CA PHE A 102 -20.09 10.03 -13.32
C PHE A 102 -18.83 10.88 -13.51
N ARG A 103 -18.71 11.55 -14.66
CA ARG A 103 -17.58 12.47 -14.93
C ARG A 103 -17.60 13.66 -13.98
N ILE A 104 -18.78 14.23 -13.71
CA ILE A 104 -18.92 15.31 -12.73
C ILE A 104 -18.50 14.81 -11.35
N LEU A 105 -18.99 13.64 -10.92
CA LEU A 105 -18.64 13.06 -9.61
C LEU A 105 -17.14 12.80 -9.48
N VAL A 106 -16.49 12.28 -10.53
CA VAL A 106 -15.03 12.11 -10.57
C VAL A 106 -14.30 13.43 -10.38
N LEU A 107 -14.69 14.51 -11.07
CA LEU A 107 -14.04 15.81 -10.90
C LEU A 107 -14.17 16.34 -9.46
N VAL A 108 -15.33 16.12 -8.82
CA VAL A 108 -15.54 16.50 -7.43
C VAL A 108 -14.66 15.67 -6.50
N LEU A 109 -14.68 14.34 -6.62
CA LEU A 109 -13.85 13.45 -5.81
C LEU A 109 -12.36 13.73 -6.00
N LYS A 110 -11.92 14.00 -7.23
CA LYS A 110 -10.56 14.44 -7.57
C LYS A 110 -10.20 15.73 -6.83
N SER A 111 -11.08 16.74 -6.86
CA SER A 111 -10.90 18.01 -6.13
C SER A 111 -10.78 17.85 -4.61
N GLN A 112 -11.58 16.95 -4.03
CA GLN A 112 -11.53 16.66 -2.59
C GLN A 112 -10.28 15.86 -2.23
N TRP A 113 -9.94 14.87 -3.06
CA TRP A 113 -8.76 14.03 -2.87
C TRP A 113 -7.48 14.84 -3.01
N GLU A 114 -7.34 15.72 -4.00
CA GLU A 114 -6.18 16.61 -4.15
C GLU A 114 -5.99 17.50 -2.93
N ARG A 115 -7.08 18.03 -2.36
CA ARG A 115 -7.05 18.78 -1.09
C ARG A 115 -6.56 17.94 0.07
N HIS A 116 -7.05 16.71 0.16
CA HIS A 116 -6.62 15.76 1.18
C HIS A 116 -5.13 15.43 1.03
N PHE A 117 -4.72 15.07 -0.18
CA PHE A 117 -3.36 14.73 -0.54
C PHE A 117 -2.41 15.90 -0.25
N ALA A 118 -2.71 17.09 -0.75
CA ALA A 118 -1.96 18.30 -0.47
C ALA A 118 -1.72 18.52 1.04
N LYS A 119 -2.78 18.41 1.86
CA LYS A 119 -2.63 18.56 3.31
C LYS A 119 -1.80 17.46 3.95
N LYS A 120 -1.95 16.21 3.47
CA LYS A 120 -1.17 15.09 3.97
C LYS A 120 0.31 15.22 3.61
N MET A 121 0.63 15.71 2.42
CA MET A 121 2.00 15.91 1.95
C MET A 121 2.67 17.16 2.54
N HIS A 122 1.93 18.02 3.26
CA HIS A 122 2.42 19.33 3.69
C HIS A 122 3.08 20.12 2.54
N TRP A 123 2.57 19.97 1.32
CA TRP A 123 3.29 20.34 0.09
C TRP A 123 3.72 21.81 0.01
N LEU A 124 2.99 22.72 0.66
CA LEU A 124 3.37 24.15 0.75
C LEU A 124 4.69 24.38 1.48
N ASN A 125 5.13 23.41 2.28
CA ASN A 125 6.40 23.43 3.02
C ASN A 125 7.44 22.52 2.35
N ASP A 126 7.24 22.10 1.09
CA ASP A 126 8.22 21.27 0.38
C ASP A 126 9.54 22.04 0.23
N LEU A 127 10.61 21.48 0.79
CA LEU A 127 11.95 22.09 0.82
C LEU A 127 12.57 22.16 -0.59
N GLU A 128 12.12 21.30 -1.51
CA GLU A 128 12.53 21.29 -2.92
C GLU A 128 11.74 22.30 -3.78
N GLY A 129 10.75 22.98 -3.22
CA GLY A 129 9.92 23.97 -3.93
C GLY A 129 9.07 23.38 -5.06
N ARG A 130 8.79 22.06 -5.03
CA ARG A 130 8.01 21.38 -6.07
C ARG A 130 6.54 21.76 -5.96
N ASN A 131 5.88 21.83 -7.11
CA ASN A 131 4.44 22.04 -7.16
C ASN A 131 3.68 20.72 -6.93
N LEU A 132 2.37 20.81 -6.67
CA LEU A 132 1.56 19.62 -6.38
C LEU A 132 1.57 18.59 -7.53
N ASN A 133 1.65 19.07 -8.78
CA ASN A 133 1.71 18.22 -9.98
C ASN A 133 3.01 17.42 -10.03
N ASP A 134 4.14 18.07 -9.74
CA ASP A 134 5.46 17.45 -9.71
C ASP A 134 5.54 16.40 -8.61
N ILE A 135 4.95 16.68 -7.44
CA ILE A 135 4.83 15.71 -6.34
C ILE A 135 3.98 14.51 -6.79
N LEU A 136 2.83 14.76 -7.42
CA LEU A 136 1.94 13.70 -7.91
C LEU A 136 2.53 12.84 -9.03
N LYS A 137 3.37 13.42 -9.90
CA LYS A 137 4.02 12.73 -11.02
C LYS A 137 5.27 11.97 -10.59
N LYS A 138 6.06 12.53 -9.67
CA LYS A 138 7.26 11.89 -9.10
C LYS A 138 6.88 10.74 -8.14
N ASP A 139 5.70 10.82 -7.53
CA ASP A 139 5.24 9.91 -6.48
C ASP A 139 3.78 9.45 -6.72
N HIS A 140 3.56 8.82 -7.88
CA HIS A 140 2.26 8.25 -8.27
C HIS A 140 1.74 7.21 -7.28
N SER A 141 2.65 6.60 -6.55
CA SER A 141 2.37 5.55 -5.61
C SER A 141 1.93 6.12 -4.24
N SER A 142 2.50 7.25 -3.77
CA SER A 142 2.00 8.02 -2.61
C SER A 142 0.60 8.58 -2.84
N ALA A 143 0.30 9.01 -4.07
CA ALA A 143 -1.04 9.43 -4.44
C ALA A 143 -2.07 8.31 -4.16
N ARG A 144 -1.79 7.09 -4.63
CA ARG A 144 -2.65 5.92 -4.38
C ARG A 144 -2.66 5.50 -2.90
N GLU A 145 -1.62 5.77 -2.12
CA GLU A 145 -1.55 5.42 -0.69
C GLU A 145 -2.38 6.33 0.21
N HIS A 146 -2.40 7.63 -0.08
CA HIS A 146 -3.26 8.56 0.65
C HIS A 146 -4.75 8.37 0.34
N ASN A 147 -5.06 7.59 -0.70
CA ASN A 147 -6.42 7.20 -1.01
C ASN A 147 -7.06 6.35 0.09
N ALA A 148 -6.31 5.49 0.78
CA ALA A 148 -6.83 4.63 1.83
C ALA A 148 -7.39 5.43 3.03
N SER A 149 -6.80 6.61 3.30
CA SER A 149 -7.29 7.53 4.34
C SER A 149 -8.21 8.63 3.81
N PHE A 150 -8.52 8.61 2.51
CA PHE A 150 -9.40 9.59 1.90
C PHE A 150 -10.86 9.20 2.14
N THR A 151 -11.63 10.16 2.63
CA THR A 151 -13.08 10.04 2.77
C THR A 151 -13.70 11.36 2.34
N PRO A 152 -14.79 11.35 1.56
CA PRO A 152 -15.51 12.57 1.22
C PRO A 152 -15.93 13.33 2.48
N GLY A 153 -15.90 14.65 2.44
CA GLY A 153 -16.26 15.51 3.58
C GLY A 153 -15.08 15.94 4.44
N LEU A 154 -13.90 15.34 4.27
CA LEU A 154 -12.69 15.82 4.93
C LEU A 154 -12.34 17.25 4.50
N HIS A 155 -11.67 17.99 5.37
CA HIS A 155 -11.11 19.31 5.04
C HIS A 155 -12.13 20.37 4.61
N LYS A 156 -13.35 20.32 5.17
CA LYS A 156 -14.48 21.22 4.85
C LYS A 156 -14.97 21.08 3.40
N THR A 157 -14.84 19.88 2.84
CA THR A 157 -15.51 19.51 1.59
C THR A 157 -16.86 18.89 1.90
N MET A 158 -17.70 18.66 0.89
CA MET A 158 -19.00 18.02 1.05
C MET A 158 -18.83 16.52 1.32
N ASN A 159 -19.48 16.00 2.35
CA ASN A 159 -19.59 14.56 2.59
C ASN A 159 -20.56 13.90 1.59
N SER A 160 -20.69 12.57 1.63
CA SER A 160 -21.54 11.83 0.67
C SER A 160 -22.99 12.31 0.64
N LYS A 161 -23.57 12.69 1.78
CA LYS A 161 -24.94 13.22 1.85
C LYS A 161 -25.03 14.61 1.24
N GLU A 162 -24.13 15.51 1.62
CA GLU A 162 -24.09 16.88 1.07
C GLU A 162 -23.83 16.88 -0.44
N LEU A 163 -23.00 15.95 -0.93
CA LEU A 163 -22.81 15.73 -2.36
C LEU A 163 -24.10 15.27 -3.03
N PHE A 164 -24.76 14.24 -2.50
CA PHE A 164 -26.03 13.74 -3.04
C PHE A 164 -27.06 14.88 -3.14
N ASP A 165 -27.30 15.61 -2.06
CA ASP A 165 -28.22 16.75 -2.03
C ASP A 165 -27.83 17.80 -3.08
N CYS A 166 -26.53 18.07 -3.26
CA CYS A 166 -26.07 19.00 -4.28
C CYS A 166 -26.31 18.49 -5.71
N PHE A 167 -26.12 17.19 -5.99
CA PHE A 167 -26.47 16.62 -7.30
C PHE A 167 -27.98 16.65 -7.54
N GLU A 168 -28.80 16.50 -6.51
CA GLU A 168 -30.25 16.59 -6.62
C GLU A 168 -30.72 18.01 -6.96
N GLU A 169 -30.14 19.02 -6.32
CA GLU A 169 -30.40 20.43 -6.67
C GLU A 169 -30.06 20.76 -8.13
N HIS A 170 -29.13 20.04 -8.77
CA HIS A 170 -28.72 20.26 -10.15
C HIS A 170 -29.47 19.35 -11.14
N LYS A 171 -30.81 19.39 -11.11
CA LYS A 171 -31.74 18.62 -11.96
C LYS A 171 -31.79 17.11 -11.65
N ASN A 172 -31.69 16.72 -10.38
CA ASN A 172 -31.82 15.33 -9.93
C ASN A 172 -30.78 14.40 -10.58
N LEU A 173 -29.53 14.85 -10.72
CA LEU A 173 -28.52 14.13 -11.50
C LEU A 173 -28.24 12.73 -10.96
N ALA A 174 -28.19 12.54 -9.64
CA ALA A 174 -27.90 11.24 -9.04
C ALA A 174 -29.12 10.31 -9.15
N THR A 175 -30.33 10.81 -8.81
CA THR A 175 -31.56 10.02 -8.95
C THR A 175 -31.84 9.65 -10.42
N LYS A 176 -31.60 10.55 -11.38
CA LYS A 176 -31.74 10.26 -12.82
C LYS A 176 -30.72 9.23 -13.31
N ALA A 177 -29.54 9.18 -12.69
CA ALA A 177 -28.55 8.14 -12.95
C ALA A 177 -28.89 6.80 -12.27
N GLY A 178 -29.99 6.72 -11.52
CA GLY A 178 -30.48 5.49 -10.89
C GLY A 178 -29.88 5.21 -9.51
N TYR A 179 -29.45 6.24 -8.78
CA TYR A 179 -28.88 6.11 -7.43
C TYR A 179 -29.72 6.85 -6.39
N ASN A 180 -30.05 6.18 -5.29
CA ASN A 180 -30.50 6.83 -4.04
C ASN A 180 -29.29 7.19 -3.16
N LEU A 181 -29.52 7.80 -1.99
CA LEU A 181 -28.44 8.26 -1.09
C LEU A 181 -27.46 7.14 -0.65
N GLU A 182 -27.98 5.96 -0.30
CA GLU A 182 -27.15 4.84 0.16
C GLU A 182 -26.32 4.28 -1.00
N GLN A 183 -26.96 4.08 -2.15
CA GLN A 183 -26.32 3.61 -3.38
C GLN A 183 -25.28 4.60 -3.91
N PHE A 184 -25.57 5.90 -3.78
CA PHE A 184 -24.64 6.98 -4.12
C PHE A 184 -23.40 6.96 -3.21
N SER A 185 -23.60 6.70 -1.91
CA SER A 185 -22.49 6.58 -0.96
C SER A 185 -21.60 5.37 -1.29
N LEU A 186 -22.20 4.23 -1.66
CA LEU A 186 -21.47 3.04 -2.12
C LEU A 186 -20.77 3.27 -3.46
N LEU A 187 -21.40 4.00 -4.39
CA LEU A 187 -20.76 4.40 -5.65
C LEU A 187 -19.49 5.22 -5.37
N ILE A 188 -19.56 6.20 -4.46
CA ILE A 188 -18.37 6.99 -4.10
C ILE A 188 -17.26 6.08 -3.53
N GLN A 189 -17.58 5.17 -2.61
CA GLN A 189 -16.60 4.24 -2.06
C GLN A 189 -15.98 3.37 -3.15
N HIS A 190 -16.80 2.86 -4.08
CA HIS A 190 -16.33 2.08 -5.22
C HIS A 190 -15.41 2.90 -6.14
N MET A 191 -15.73 4.17 -6.42
CA MET A 191 -14.90 5.08 -7.20
C MET A 191 -13.57 5.43 -6.50
N ILE A 192 -13.57 5.46 -5.17
CA ILE A 192 -12.36 5.64 -4.37
C ILE A 192 -11.50 4.39 -4.46
N LEU A 193 -12.05 3.21 -4.17
CA LEU A 193 -11.34 1.93 -4.21
C LEU A 193 -10.78 1.58 -5.60
N SER A 194 -11.56 1.81 -6.65
CA SER A 194 -11.12 1.61 -8.04
C SER A 194 -10.14 2.68 -8.54
N HIS A 195 -9.83 3.69 -7.73
CA HIS A 195 -8.98 4.83 -8.09
C HIS A 195 -9.45 5.61 -9.35
N ILE A 196 -10.72 5.47 -9.75
CA ILE A 196 -11.21 6.10 -10.99
C ILE A 196 -11.20 7.64 -10.92
N HIS A 197 -11.23 8.21 -9.71
CA HIS A 197 -11.08 9.64 -9.52
C HIS A 197 -9.66 10.17 -9.83
N MET A 198 -8.66 9.29 -9.95
CA MET A 198 -7.27 9.66 -10.25
C MET A 198 -6.99 9.70 -11.76
N VAL A 199 -7.75 8.96 -12.57
CA VAL A 199 -7.61 8.98 -14.04
C VAL A 199 -8.27 10.21 -14.66
N GLY A 200 -8.00 10.46 -15.93
CA GLY A 200 -8.61 11.57 -16.67
C GLY A 200 -10.07 11.29 -17.06
N THR A 201 -10.90 12.30 -17.16
CA THR A 201 -12.36 12.10 -17.42
C THR A 201 -12.69 11.61 -18.83
N CYS A 202 -11.75 11.73 -19.76
CA CYS A 202 -11.83 11.19 -21.13
C CYS A 202 -10.95 9.94 -21.33
N SER A 203 -10.53 9.28 -20.25
CA SER A 203 -9.68 8.09 -20.32
C SER A 203 -10.49 6.83 -20.68
N PRO A 204 -9.88 5.83 -21.34
CA PRO A 204 -10.52 4.54 -21.59
C PRO A 204 -11.03 3.86 -20.32
N GLU A 205 -10.30 3.97 -19.22
CA GLU A 205 -10.67 3.46 -17.90
C GLU A 205 -11.98 4.07 -17.41
N MET A 206 -12.15 5.38 -17.61
CA MET A 206 -13.40 6.08 -17.28
C MET A 206 -14.57 5.59 -18.14
N GLU A 207 -14.37 5.37 -19.44
CA GLU A 207 -15.43 4.82 -20.30
C GLU A 207 -15.86 3.42 -19.86
N ILE A 208 -14.89 2.56 -19.56
CA ILE A 208 -15.13 1.19 -19.09
C ILE A 208 -15.92 1.23 -17.78
N PHE A 209 -15.50 2.08 -16.83
CA PHE A 209 -16.19 2.25 -15.55
C PHE A 209 -17.64 2.74 -15.75
N ILE A 210 -17.85 3.79 -16.55
CA ILE A 210 -19.18 4.35 -16.83
C ILE A 210 -20.08 3.29 -17.46
N LYS A 211 -19.56 2.54 -18.45
CA LYS A 211 -20.30 1.47 -19.11
C LYS A 211 -20.71 0.40 -18.09
N ALA A 212 -19.77 -0.08 -17.28
CA ALA A 212 -20.05 -1.07 -16.25
C ALA A 212 -21.11 -0.59 -15.25
N GLN A 213 -21.04 0.68 -14.81
CA GLN A 213 -22.03 1.26 -13.90
C GLN A 213 -23.42 1.40 -14.54
N LYS A 214 -23.50 1.82 -15.81
CA LYS A 214 -24.77 1.88 -16.54
C LYS A 214 -25.37 0.49 -16.74
N ASP A 215 -24.56 -0.49 -17.12
CA ASP A 215 -24.99 -1.88 -17.26
C ASP A 215 -25.49 -2.42 -15.91
N GLU A 216 -24.83 -2.10 -14.80
CA GLU A 216 -25.26 -2.45 -13.44
C GLU A 216 -26.63 -1.82 -13.10
N VAL A 217 -26.85 -0.54 -13.43
CA VAL A 217 -28.16 0.13 -13.24
C VAL A 217 -29.26 -0.58 -14.03
N VAL A 218 -29.01 -0.90 -15.31
CA VAL A 218 -29.98 -1.57 -16.19
C VAL A 218 -30.32 -2.96 -15.66
N LYS A 219 -29.30 -3.76 -15.31
CA LYS A 219 -29.49 -5.11 -14.72
C LYS A 219 -30.32 -5.03 -13.44
N ARG A 220 -30.07 -4.05 -12.56
CA ARG A 220 -30.84 -3.85 -11.32
C ARG A 220 -32.30 -3.54 -11.59
N GLN A 221 -32.59 -2.66 -12.55
CA GLN A 221 -33.98 -2.32 -12.89
C GLN A 221 -34.77 -3.52 -13.44
N SER A 222 -34.09 -4.56 -13.93
CA SER A 222 -34.71 -5.76 -14.50
C SER A 222 -35.01 -6.89 -13.50
N VAL A 223 -34.58 -6.78 -12.23
CA VAL A 223 -34.76 -7.83 -11.20
C VAL A 223 -35.61 -7.34 -10.02
N SER A 224 -36.05 -8.27 -9.15
CA SER A 224 -36.87 -7.96 -7.97
C SER A 224 -36.11 -7.07 -6.95
N LYS A 225 -36.86 -6.33 -6.13
CA LYS A 225 -36.27 -5.47 -5.09
C LYS A 225 -35.41 -6.24 -4.09
N GLU A 226 -35.81 -7.46 -3.75
CA GLU A 226 -35.08 -8.34 -2.83
C GLU A 226 -33.68 -8.67 -3.37
N VAL A 227 -33.56 -9.01 -4.67
CA VAL A 227 -32.27 -9.28 -5.32
C VAL A 227 -31.43 -8.02 -5.41
N GLN A 228 -32.04 -6.86 -5.64
CA GLN A 228 -31.33 -5.57 -5.64
C GLN A 228 -30.75 -5.24 -4.26
N GLU A 229 -31.52 -5.44 -3.19
CA GLU A 229 -31.08 -5.21 -1.81
C GLU A 229 -29.95 -6.15 -1.42
N GLU A 230 -30.08 -7.44 -1.72
CA GLU A 230 -29.03 -8.43 -1.42
C GLU A 230 -27.72 -8.08 -2.15
N HIS A 231 -27.78 -7.70 -3.43
CA HIS A 231 -26.60 -7.27 -4.18
C HIS A 231 -25.88 -6.10 -3.50
N TRP A 232 -26.62 -5.08 -3.03
CA TRP A 232 -26.01 -3.94 -2.36
C TRP A 232 -25.39 -4.28 -1.01
N VAL A 233 -26.06 -5.12 -0.23
CA VAL A 233 -25.53 -5.61 1.05
C VAL A 233 -24.22 -6.36 0.81
N GLN A 234 -24.18 -7.30 -0.14
CA GLN A 234 -22.98 -8.09 -0.44
C GLN A 234 -21.85 -7.22 -0.98
N LYS A 235 -22.15 -6.27 -1.87
CA LYS A 235 -21.16 -5.30 -2.38
C LYS A 235 -20.58 -4.44 -1.25
N GLY A 236 -21.40 -4.00 -0.31
CA GLY A 236 -20.95 -3.23 0.86
C GLY A 236 -20.04 -4.04 1.80
N ILE A 237 -20.39 -5.29 2.08
CA ILE A 237 -19.55 -6.20 2.87
C ILE A 237 -18.21 -6.42 2.18
N TRP A 238 -18.22 -6.72 0.87
CA TRP A 238 -17.00 -6.91 0.09
C TRP A 238 -16.07 -5.68 0.11
N ILE A 239 -16.62 -4.48 -0.05
CA ILE A 239 -15.86 -3.22 0.05
C ILE A 239 -15.24 -3.06 1.44
N THR A 240 -15.97 -3.41 2.49
CA THR A 240 -15.51 -3.27 3.88
C THR A 240 -14.38 -4.24 4.19
N ILE A 241 -14.51 -5.49 3.77
CA ILE A 241 -13.54 -6.53 4.09
C ILE A 241 -12.22 -6.40 3.29
N GLU A 242 -12.28 -5.92 2.04
CA GLU A 242 -11.06 -5.56 1.29
C GLU A 242 -10.26 -4.47 2.03
N ASN A 243 -10.93 -3.45 2.57
CA ASN A 243 -10.28 -2.43 3.39
C ASN A 243 -9.71 -2.98 4.71
N GLU A 244 -10.39 -3.93 5.37
CA GLU A 244 -9.86 -4.57 6.58
C GLU A 244 -8.58 -5.35 6.27
N MET A 245 -8.57 -6.12 5.17
CA MET A 245 -7.40 -6.89 4.72
C MET A 245 -6.19 -5.98 4.48
N GLU A 246 -6.37 -4.83 3.84
CA GLU A 246 -5.31 -3.85 3.65
C GLU A 246 -4.70 -3.37 4.97
N ASN A 247 -5.54 -3.14 5.98
CA ASN A 247 -5.11 -2.64 7.29
C ASN A 247 -4.37 -3.72 8.12
N GLU A 248 -4.81 -4.97 8.08
CA GLU A 248 -4.18 -6.06 8.85
C GLU A 248 -2.81 -6.46 8.26
N LEU A 249 -2.67 -6.50 6.94
CA LEU A 249 -1.36 -6.73 6.30
C LEU A 249 -0.32 -5.68 6.73
N LEU A 250 -0.75 -4.42 6.78
CA LEU A 250 0.07 -3.32 7.27
C LEU A 250 0.52 -3.55 8.72
N LYS A 251 -0.39 -3.94 9.62
CA LYS A 251 -0.03 -4.23 11.02
C LYS A 251 0.98 -5.37 11.12
N CYS A 252 0.84 -6.42 10.31
CA CYS A 252 1.76 -7.55 10.27
C CYS A 252 3.19 -7.11 9.92
N GLU A 253 3.37 -6.26 8.90
CA GLU A 253 4.70 -5.77 8.51
C GLU A 253 5.34 -4.89 9.59
N ASN A 254 4.55 -4.04 10.26
CA ASN A 254 5.06 -3.24 11.37
C ASN A 254 5.55 -4.11 12.54
N LEU A 255 4.88 -5.24 12.82
CA LEU A 255 5.30 -6.19 13.85
C LEU A 255 6.63 -6.87 13.51
N ARG A 256 6.81 -7.31 12.26
CA ARG A 256 8.09 -7.89 11.81
C ARG A 256 9.25 -6.91 11.99
N LEU A 257 9.03 -5.67 11.60
CA LEU A 257 10.02 -4.60 11.74
C LEU A 257 10.33 -4.28 13.21
N LYS A 258 9.32 -4.29 14.09
CA LYS A 258 9.53 -4.17 15.54
C LYS A 258 10.41 -5.31 16.06
N ASN A 259 10.11 -6.56 15.70
CA ASN A 259 10.85 -7.73 16.16
C ASN A 259 12.31 -7.71 15.68
N ALA A 260 12.56 -7.31 14.42
CA ALA A 260 13.91 -7.17 13.88
C ALA A 260 14.74 -6.12 14.65
N LYS A 261 14.13 -5.00 15.06
CA LYS A 261 14.80 -3.98 15.88
C LYS A 261 15.15 -4.48 17.27
N ILE A 262 14.25 -5.24 17.91
CA ILE A 262 14.52 -5.86 19.21
C ILE A 262 15.74 -6.77 19.10
N LYS A 263 15.76 -7.67 18.09
CA LYS A 263 16.90 -8.56 17.83
C LYS A 263 18.20 -7.79 17.62
N HIS A 264 18.16 -6.71 16.85
CA HIS A 264 19.35 -5.90 16.56
C HIS A 264 19.88 -5.17 17.81
N LYS A 265 19.00 -4.52 18.59
CA LYS A 265 19.40 -3.89 19.87
C LYS A 265 20.02 -4.90 20.81
N TRP A 266 19.46 -6.11 20.84
CA TRP A 266 19.98 -7.20 21.65
C TRP A 266 21.39 -7.64 21.20
N LEU A 267 21.61 -7.80 19.89
CA LEU A 267 22.92 -8.16 19.34
C LEU A 267 23.97 -7.05 19.53
N ALA A 268 23.59 -5.78 19.52
CA ALA A 268 24.53 -4.70 19.82
C ALA A 268 25.07 -4.80 21.25
N ARG A 269 24.20 -5.15 22.22
CA ARG A 269 24.54 -5.26 23.64
C ARG A 269 25.24 -6.57 24.01
N TYR A 270 24.73 -7.68 23.52
CA TYR A 270 25.17 -9.02 23.94
C TYR A 270 25.89 -9.81 22.84
N GLY A 271 25.97 -9.28 21.62
CA GLY A 271 26.45 -10.02 20.45
C GLY A 271 27.81 -10.67 20.64
N LYS A 272 28.80 -9.93 21.15
CA LYS A 272 30.16 -10.46 21.38
C LYS A 272 30.17 -11.68 22.29
N ILE A 273 29.49 -11.57 23.43
CA ILE A 273 29.47 -12.66 24.40
C ILE A 273 28.62 -13.83 23.93
N TYR A 274 27.49 -13.54 23.31
CA TYR A 274 26.62 -14.54 22.72
C TYR A 274 27.31 -15.33 21.61
N PHE A 275 28.10 -14.65 20.76
CA PHE A 275 28.90 -15.31 19.73
C PHE A 275 29.93 -16.28 20.32
N GLU A 276 30.68 -15.85 21.33
CA GLU A 276 31.66 -16.73 21.99
C GLU A 276 30.99 -17.90 22.70
N LEU A 277 29.83 -17.68 23.33
CA LEU A 277 29.01 -18.75 23.90
C LEU A 277 28.56 -19.75 22.84
N PHE A 278 27.95 -19.27 21.76
CA PHE A 278 27.45 -20.10 20.68
C PHE A 278 28.56 -20.87 19.96
N LYS A 279 29.70 -20.23 19.71
CA LYS A 279 30.91 -20.86 19.16
C LYS A 279 31.44 -21.98 20.08
N THR A 280 31.45 -21.74 21.38
CA THR A 280 31.89 -22.75 22.38
C THR A 280 30.89 -23.91 22.44
N GLU A 281 29.59 -23.64 22.37
CA GLU A 281 28.54 -24.67 22.34
C GLU A 281 28.62 -25.56 21.09
N ILE A 282 28.87 -24.98 19.91
CA ILE A 282 29.13 -25.73 18.67
C ILE A 282 30.36 -26.62 18.83
N ALA A 283 31.44 -26.10 19.42
CA ALA A 283 32.65 -26.88 19.66
C ALA A 283 32.39 -28.05 20.63
N CYS A 284 31.68 -27.84 21.74
CA CYS A 284 31.28 -28.91 22.65
C CYS A 284 30.41 -29.96 21.95
N THR A 285 29.44 -29.53 21.14
CA THR A 285 28.55 -30.44 20.40
C THR A 285 29.32 -31.25 19.37
N SER A 286 30.28 -30.64 18.69
CA SER A 286 31.19 -31.33 17.76
C SER A 286 32.03 -32.40 18.46
N LEU A 287 32.59 -32.11 19.64
CA LEU A 287 33.36 -33.10 20.40
C LEU A 287 32.47 -34.24 20.90
N LYS A 288 31.27 -33.94 21.43
CA LYS A 288 30.30 -34.97 21.85
C LYS A 288 29.94 -35.91 20.70
N GLN A 289 29.69 -35.36 19.51
CA GLN A 289 29.39 -36.16 18.33
C GLN A 289 30.58 -37.05 17.93
N LEU A 290 31.82 -36.58 18.07
CA LEU A 290 33.01 -37.42 17.83
C LEU A 290 33.13 -38.56 18.85
N ILE A 291 32.87 -38.27 20.13
CA ILE A 291 32.85 -39.28 21.20
C ILE A 291 31.79 -40.34 20.90
N GLU A 292 30.57 -39.93 20.54
CA GLU A 292 29.46 -40.81 20.20
C GLU A 292 29.79 -41.71 19.00
N LEU A 293 30.34 -41.13 17.91
CA LEU A 293 30.74 -41.90 16.72
C LEU A 293 31.84 -42.91 17.04
N LYS A 294 32.85 -42.52 17.83
CA LYS A 294 33.94 -43.41 18.24
C LYS A 294 33.49 -44.53 19.18
N ASN A 295 32.54 -44.23 20.06
CA ASN A 295 31.95 -45.23 20.95
C ASN A 295 31.03 -46.20 20.21
N ALA A 296 30.33 -45.72 19.16
CA ALA A 296 29.48 -46.55 18.31
C ALA A 296 30.29 -47.50 17.41
N ASP A 297 31.42 -47.02 16.85
CA ASP A 297 32.36 -47.85 16.11
C ASP A 297 33.81 -47.54 16.49
N LYS A 298 34.39 -48.43 17.30
CA LYS A 298 35.76 -48.30 17.81
C LYS A 298 36.83 -48.34 16.71
N LYS A 299 36.50 -48.83 15.51
CA LYS A 299 37.46 -48.93 14.39
C LYS A 299 37.59 -47.63 13.60
N LEU A 300 36.63 -46.71 13.74
CA LEU A 300 36.72 -45.41 13.06
C LEU A 300 37.93 -44.64 13.61
N ASN A 301 38.77 -44.17 12.70
CA ASN A 301 39.82 -43.22 13.04
C ASN A 301 39.21 -41.81 13.16
N ARG A 302 40.01 -40.86 13.63
CA ARG A 302 39.54 -39.49 13.83
C ARG A 302 39.04 -38.87 12.52
N GLU A 303 39.80 -39.01 11.42
CA GLU A 303 39.44 -38.44 10.11
C GLU A 303 38.10 -38.96 9.59
N ASP A 304 37.80 -40.24 9.75
CA ASP A 304 36.53 -40.83 9.29
C ASP A 304 35.33 -40.27 10.07
N CYS A 305 35.46 -40.12 11.39
CA CYS A 305 34.43 -39.48 12.22
C CYS A 305 34.25 -37.99 11.85
N GLU A 306 35.34 -37.29 11.56
CA GLU A 306 35.30 -35.90 11.12
C GLU A 306 34.66 -35.74 9.74
N GLN A 307 34.88 -36.69 8.83
CA GLN A 307 34.29 -36.71 7.49
C GLN A 307 32.77 -36.95 7.53
N LEU A 308 32.31 -37.84 8.41
CA LEU A 308 30.88 -38.08 8.67
C LEU A 308 30.17 -36.84 9.26
N ALA A 309 30.89 -36.02 10.04
CA ALA A 309 30.35 -34.80 10.64
C ALA A 309 30.49 -33.54 9.74
N ARG A 310 31.08 -33.67 8.55
CA ARG A 310 31.51 -32.53 7.72
C ARG A 310 30.37 -31.63 7.26
N GLU A 311 29.23 -32.19 6.87
CA GLU A 311 28.07 -31.42 6.40
C GLU A 311 27.46 -30.58 7.53
N LYS A 312 27.27 -31.19 8.70
CA LYS A 312 26.76 -30.49 9.90
C LYS A 312 27.72 -29.38 10.36
N ARG A 313 29.03 -29.62 10.36
CA ARG A 313 30.03 -28.57 10.63
C ARG A 313 29.97 -27.43 9.63
N ARG A 314 29.73 -27.72 8.34
CA ARG A 314 29.60 -26.68 7.31
C ARG A 314 28.37 -25.80 7.58
N GLU A 315 27.25 -26.39 7.98
CA GLU A 315 26.04 -25.63 8.35
C GLU A 315 26.25 -24.79 9.61
N GLU A 316 26.88 -25.35 10.64
CA GLU A 316 27.21 -24.64 11.89
C GLU A 316 28.20 -23.49 11.65
N GLN A 317 29.21 -23.71 10.80
CA GLN A 317 30.17 -22.68 10.41
C GLN A 317 29.49 -21.53 9.65
N LYS A 318 28.57 -21.86 8.73
CA LYS A 318 27.78 -20.84 8.03
C LYS A 318 26.94 -20.01 9.02
N LYS A 319 26.29 -20.65 10.00
CA LYS A 319 25.54 -19.95 11.05
C LYS A 319 26.43 -19.01 11.87
N LEU A 320 27.66 -19.42 12.19
CA LEU A 320 28.64 -18.57 12.88
C LEU A 320 29.05 -17.36 12.02
N GLU A 321 29.29 -17.57 10.73
CA GLU A 321 29.62 -16.48 9.79
C GLU A 321 28.47 -15.47 9.67
N ASP A 322 27.23 -15.97 9.51
CA ASP A 322 26.02 -15.15 9.45
C ASP A 322 25.83 -14.34 10.75
N MET A 323 25.98 -14.98 11.91
CA MET A 323 25.87 -14.34 13.23
C MET A 323 26.97 -13.30 13.44
N LYS A 324 28.22 -13.60 13.06
CA LYS A 324 29.34 -12.66 13.15
C LYS A 324 29.09 -11.41 12.31
N ALA A 325 28.52 -11.59 11.12
CA ALA A 325 28.16 -10.49 10.25
C ALA A 325 26.99 -9.64 10.82
N ASP A 326 25.99 -10.28 11.44
CA ASP A 326 24.90 -9.58 12.14
C ASP A 326 25.41 -8.75 13.33
N ILE A 327 26.35 -9.29 14.11
CA ILE A 327 26.95 -8.60 15.28
C ILE A 327 27.79 -7.41 14.84
N HIS A 328 28.69 -7.60 13.86
CA HIS A 328 29.50 -6.50 13.32
C HIS A 328 28.63 -5.35 12.83
N PHE A 329 27.50 -5.67 12.19
CA PHE A 329 26.53 -4.68 11.76
C PHE A 329 25.89 -3.96 12.96
N ALA A 330 25.44 -4.72 13.96
CA ALA A 330 24.80 -4.15 15.16
C ALA A 330 25.72 -3.23 15.97
N GLU A 331 26.99 -3.59 16.13
CA GLU A 331 28.00 -2.77 16.82
C GLU A 331 28.32 -1.47 16.08
N ARG A 332 28.37 -1.51 14.74
CA ARG A 332 28.66 -0.32 13.93
C ARG A 332 27.57 0.74 14.09
N PHE A 333 26.33 0.31 14.27
CA PHE A 333 25.17 1.18 14.40
C PHE A 333 25.04 1.83 15.79
N GLU A 334 25.29 1.10 16.88
CA GLU A 334 25.29 1.71 18.23
C GLU A 334 26.38 2.78 18.37
N ASN A 335 27.54 2.57 17.73
CA ASN A 335 28.68 3.48 17.78
C ASN A 335 28.59 4.66 16.82
N SER A 336 27.75 4.59 15.77
CA SER A 336 27.55 5.72 14.84
C SER A 336 26.69 6.86 15.42
N GLY A 337 26.23 6.72 16.67
CA GLY A 337 25.11 7.50 17.18
C GLY A 337 23.84 7.18 16.40
N GLU A 338 22.68 7.65 16.86
CA GLU A 338 21.53 7.76 15.97
C GLU A 338 22.02 8.48 14.71
N SER A 339 22.17 7.75 13.61
CA SER A 339 22.27 8.35 12.30
C SER A 339 20.99 9.17 12.20
N LYS A 340 21.10 10.47 12.50
CA LYS A 340 20.24 11.51 11.95
C LYS A 340 20.46 11.42 10.45
N GLY A 341 19.88 10.39 9.82
CA GLY A 341 19.75 10.31 8.39
C GLY A 341 19.17 11.65 7.99
N CYS A 342 19.80 12.30 7.00
CA CYS A 342 19.39 13.61 6.46
C CYS A 342 17.89 13.75 6.63
N GLY A 343 17.48 14.66 7.51
CA GLY A 343 16.13 14.70 8.07
C GLY A 343 15.09 14.79 6.96
N GLN A 344 14.65 13.63 6.48
CA GLN A 344 13.44 13.49 5.71
C GLN A 344 12.33 13.90 6.66
N GLY A 345 11.51 14.86 6.24
CA GLY A 345 10.41 15.35 7.07
C GLY A 345 9.55 14.18 7.51
N ALA A 346 8.92 14.26 8.70
CA ALA A 346 8.06 13.18 9.22
C ALA A 346 7.04 12.65 8.20
N THR A 347 6.64 13.50 7.25
CA THR A 347 5.79 13.20 6.10
C THR A 347 6.42 12.27 5.05
N GLU A 348 7.69 12.48 4.69
CA GLU A 348 8.41 11.65 3.69
C GLU A 348 8.66 10.24 4.24
N THR A 349 8.96 10.11 5.53
CA THR A 349 9.11 8.82 6.21
C THR A 349 7.78 8.05 6.22
N VAL A 350 6.66 8.72 6.51
CA VAL A 350 5.32 8.10 6.50
C VAL A 350 4.92 7.61 5.12
N ASN A 351 5.31 8.31 4.05
CA ASN A 351 5.00 7.93 2.67
C ASN A 351 5.89 6.79 2.20
N TYR A 352 7.19 6.87 2.46
CA TYR A 352 8.12 5.80 2.16
C TYR A 352 7.74 4.47 2.86
N ASP A 353 7.25 4.53 4.10
CA ASP A 353 6.74 3.34 4.79
C ASP A 353 5.50 2.76 4.11
N LYS A 354 4.58 3.61 3.64
CA LYS A 354 3.36 3.20 2.92
C LYS A 354 3.65 2.57 1.56
N GLU A 355 4.64 3.06 0.85
CA GLU A 355 5.17 2.44 -0.37
C GLU A 355 5.62 1.01 -0.12
N CYS A 356 6.47 0.83 0.87
CA CYS A 356 6.93 -0.51 1.24
C CYS A 356 5.76 -1.44 1.57
N LYS A 357 4.77 -0.95 2.33
CA LYS A 357 3.57 -1.72 2.72
C LYS A 357 2.76 -2.18 1.52
N LYS A 358 2.55 -1.28 0.56
CA LYS A 358 1.78 -1.56 -0.66
C LYS A 358 2.50 -2.55 -1.57
N ILE A 359 3.82 -2.43 -1.70
CA ILE A 359 4.62 -3.38 -2.47
C ILE A 359 4.62 -4.74 -1.78
N CYS A 360 4.76 -4.81 -0.45
CA CYS A 360 4.58 -6.06 0.31
C CYS A 360 3.22 -6.71 0.04
N ARG A 361 2.12 -5.93 0.05
CA ARG A 361 0.79 -6.45 -0.29
C ARG A 361 0.72 -6.96 -1.72
N LYS A 362 1.26 -6.23 -2.69
CA LYS A 362 1.25 -6.66 -4.09
C LYS A 362 2.03 -7.95 -4.28
N ILE A 363 3.20 -8.07 -3.65
CA ILE A 363 3.98 -9.30 -3.63
C ILE A 363 3.13 -10.41 -3.01
N TYR A 364 2.58 -10.20 -1.80
CA TYR A 364 1.71 -11.17 -1.12
C TYR A 364 0.57 -11.67 -2.03
N MET A 365 -0.19 -10.77 -2.66
CA MET A 365 -1.28 -11.13 -3.55
C MET A 365 -0.85 -11.91 -4.80
N LEU A 366 0.34 -11.61 -5.33
CA LEU A 366 0.88 -12.27 -6.52
C LEU A 366 1.67 -13.55 -6.20
N THR A 367 1.94 -13.83 -4.93
CA THR A 367 2.68 -15.02 -4.49
C THR A 367 1.88 -15.92 -3.55
N HIS A 368 0.64 -15.55 -3.17
CA HIS A 368 -0.17 -16.33 -2.25
C HIS A 368 -0.51 -17.71 -2.85
N PRO A 369 -0.32 -18.83 -2.13
CA PRO A 369 -0.56 -20.18 -2.65
C PRO A 369 -1.91 -20.35 -3.35
N ASP A 370 -2.97 -19.77 -2.81
CA ASP A 370 -4.32 -19.88 -3.38
C ASP A 370 -4.50 -19.12 -4.72
N LYS A 371 -3.75 -18.05 -4.94
CA LYS A 371 -3.73 -17.35 -6.25
C LYS A 371 -2.89 -18.13 -7.28
N LEU A 372 -1.99 -18.97 -6.80
CA LEU A 372 -1.15 -19.81 -7.63
C LEU A 372 -1.84 -21.13 -8.01
N THR A 373 -2.77 -21.63 -7.21
CA THR A 373 -3.52 -22.88 -7.48
C THR A 373 -4.62 -22.71 -8.53
N GLU A 374 -5.13 -21.49 -8.75
CA GLU A 374 -6.13 -21.19 -9.79
C GLU A 374 -5.54 -21.13 -11.22
N ARG A 375 -4.21 -21.29 -11.39
CA ARG A 375 -3.50 -21.05 -12.65
C ARG A 375 -2.48 -22.15 -12.94
N ASP A 376 -2.18 -22.36 -14.22
CA ASP A 376 -1.23 -23.38 -14.70
C ASP A 376 0.24 -22.93 -14.55
N PHE A 377 0.70 -22.70 -13.31
CA PHE A 377 2.11 -22.46 -13.03
C PHE A 377 2.92 -23.77 -13.06
N THR A 378 4.11 -23.73 -13.67
CA THR A 378 5.07 -24.83 -13.54
C THR A 378 5.61 -24.92 -12.11
N ARG A 379 6.03 -26.10 -11.68
CA ARG A 379 6.61 -26.33 -10.35
C ARG A 379 7.85 -25.47 -10.06
N ASN A 380 8.63 -25.14 -11.09
CA ASN A 380 9.78 -24.24 -10.97
C ASN A 380 9.33 -22.78 -10.73
N GLN A 381 8.26 -22.32 -11.39
CA GLN A 381 7.69 -20.98 -11.16
C GLN A 381 7.08 -20.86 -9.76
N LEU A 382 6.37 -21.89 -9.29
CA LEU A 382 5.83 -21.94 -7.92
C LEU A 382 6.93 -21.83 -6.86
N ASN A 383 8.03 -22.57 -7.04
CA ASN A 383 9.17 -22.50 -6.12
C ASN A 383 9.79 -21.10 -6.11
N LYS A 384 10.01 -20.49 -7.28
CA LYS A 384 10.56 -19.12 -7.39
C LYS A 384 9.65 -18.07 -6.77
N LEU A 385 8.34 -18.14 -6.99
CA LEU A 385 7.37 -17.23 -6.36
C LEU A 385 7.38 -17.37 -4.84
N GLY A 386 7.49 -18.59 -4.32
CA GLY A 386 7.66 -18.84 -2.88
C GLY A 386 8.99 -18.31 -2.32
N GLU A 387 10.08 -18.39 -3.10
CA GLU A 387 11.38 -17.81 -2.74
C GLU A 387 11.32 -16.28 -2.69
N TYR A 388 10.75 -15.63 -3.71
CA TYR A 388 10.58 -14.18 -3.74
C TYR A 388 9.66 -13.67 -2.64
N TYR A 389 8.60 -14.42 -2.32
CA TYR A 389 7.78 -14.11 -1.16
C TYR A 389 8.62 -14.12 0.13
N ARG A 390 9.37 -15.19 0.39
CA ARG A 390 10.25 -15.26 1.57
C ARG A 390 11.27 -14.14 1.62
N GLN A 391 11.86 -13.78 0.48
CA GLN A 391 12.79 -12.64 0.37
C GLN A 391 12.09 -11.32 0.72
N ALA A 392 10.87 -11.09 0.22
CA ALA A 392 10.11 -9.88 0.53
C ALA A 392 9.69 -9.80 2.00
N MET A 393 9.48 -10.93 2.67
CA MET A 393 9.11 -10.97 4.08
C MET A 393 10.32 -10.91 5.02
N ASN A 394 11.54 -11.14 4.51
CA ASN A 394 12.77 -11.03 5.29
C ASN A 394 13.15 -9.55 5.46
N ILE A 395 13.62 -9.18 6.66
CA ILE A 395 14.05 -7.81 6.94
C ILE A 395 15.56 -7.71 6.79
N ASP A 396 16.01 -6.85 5.90
CA ASP A 396 17.43 -6.62 5.65
C ASP A 396 18.06 -5.75 6.75
N ARG A 397 19.37 -5.86 6.93
CA ARG A 397 20.16 -5.15 7.94
C ARG A 397 19.98 -3.64 7.82
N ASP A 398 20.05 -3.10 6.60
CA ASP A 398 19.85 -1.68 6.33
C ASP A 398 18.44 -1.21 6.72
N GLU A 399 17.43 -2.07 6.59
CA GLU A 399 16.05 -1.75 6.98
C GLU A 399 15.90 -1.56 8.49
N VAL A 400 16.67 -2.33 9.27
CA VAL A 400 16.69 -2.20 10.74
C VAL A 400 17.32 -0.87 11.18
N VAL A 401 18.39 -0.45 10.50
CA VAL A 401 19.11 0.81 10.76
C VAL A 401 18.24 2.03 10.50
N TYR A 402 17.52 2.02 9.39
CA TYR A 402 16.69 3.16 9.00
C TYR A 402 15.28 3.13 9.59
N ASP A 403 14.99 2.15 10.44
CA ASP A 403 13.69 1.97 11.09
C ASP A 403 12.56 1.66 10.10
N ARG A 404 12.87 1.19 8.88
CA ARG A 404 11.97 1.17 7.72
C ARG A 404 12.34 0.07 6.71
N ARG A 405 11.37 -0.46 5.99
CA ARG A 405 11.61 -1.42 4.89
C ARG A 405 12.34 -0.76 3.70
N SER A 406 12.99 -1.52 2.84
CA SER A 406 13.75 -1.06 1.68
C SER A 406 12.82 -1.08 0.47
N LEU A 407 12.30 0.09 0.11
CA LEU A 407 11.39 0.23 -1.02
C LEU A 407 12.04 -0.26 -2.31
N TYR A 408 13.33 0.02 -2.50
CA TYR A 408 14.08 -0.42 -3.67
C TYR A 408 14.10 -1.94 -3.80
N GLN A 409 14.40 -2.66 -2.71
CA GLN A 409 14.42 -4.12 -2.71
C GLN A 409 13.02 -4.69 -2.93
N LEU A 410 12.01 -4.13 -2.27
CA LEU A 410 10.62 -4.55 -2.46
C LEU A 410 10.16 -4.33 -3.92
N LEU A 411 10.52 -3.21 -4.54
CA LEU A 411 10.21 -2.95 -5.95
C LEU A 411 10.90 -3.92 -6.90
N ASP A 412 12.16 -4.25 -6.63
CA ASP A 412 12.91 -5.24 -7.41
C ASP A 412 12.25 -6.62 -7.32
N ILE A 413 11.90 -7.06 -6.10
CA ILE A 413 11.19 -8.32 -5.87
C ILE A 413 9.82 -8.31 -6.55
N LEU A 414 9.06 -7.21 -6.48
CA LEU A 414 7.79 -7.10 -7.20
C LEU A 414 7.99 -7.17 -8.71
N GLY A 415 9.05 -6.58 -9.25
CA GLY A 415 9.41 -6.68 -10.67
C GLY A 415 9.70 -8.12 -11.09
N LEU A 416 10.46 -8.86 -10.27
CA LEU A 416 10.73 -10.29 -10.49
C LEU A 416 9.45 -11.13 -10.43
N VAL A 417 8.59 -10.88 -9.44
CA VAL A 417 7.28 -11.54 -9.35
C VAL A 417 6.44 -11.23 -10.59
N LYS A 418 6.29 -9.96 -10.97
CA LYS A 418 5.53 -9.55 -12.16
C LYS A 418 6.07 -10.18 -13.44
N SER A 419 7.39 -10.29 -13.59
CA SER A 419 7.98 -10.92 -14.78
C SER A 419 7.53 -12.39 -14.97
N ILE A 420 7.35 -13.13 -13.87
CA ILE A 420 6.81 -14.50 -13.91
C ILE A 420 5.35 -14.51 -14.39
N TRP A 421 4.55 -13.54 -13.95
CA TRP A 421 3.16 -13.38 -14.36
C TRP A 421 3.02 -12.87 -15.81
N GLU A 422 3.88 -11.96 -16.25
CA GLU A 422 3.91 -11.42 -17.62
C GLU A 422 4.32 -12.48 -18.65
N ILE A 423 5.25 -13.37 -18.31
CA ILE A 423 5.61 -14.54 -19.15
C ILE A 423 4.38 -15.45 -19.41
N MET A 424 3.39 -15.44 -18.52
CA MET A 424 2.13 -16.18 -18.67
C MET A 424 1.04 -15.41 -19.43
N GLY A 425 1.31 -14.17 -19.88
CA GLY A 425 0.33 -13.34 -20.57
C GLY A 425 -0.82 -12.86 -19.70
N VAL A 426 -0.64 -12.84 -18.37
CA VAL A 426 -1.66 -12.40 -17.40
C VAL A 426 -1.40 -10.94 -17.03
N ASP A 427 -2.41 -10.08 -17.22
CA ASP A 427 -2.36 -8.70 -16.75
C ASP A 427 -2.31 -8.67 -15.20
N THR A 428 -1.36 -7.92 -14.66
CA THR A 428 -1.08 -7.86 -13.22
C THR A 428 -1.91 -6.81 -12.48
N ASP A 429 -2.64 -5.95 -13.21
CA ASP A 429 -3.72 -5.13 -12.64
C ASP A 429 -5.04 -5.91 -12.77
N GLU A 430 -5.23 -6.96 -11.94
CA GLU A 430 -6.57 -7.44 -11.59
C GLU A 430 -7.24 -6.35 -10.74
N ALA A 431 -7.60 -5.24 -11.38
CA ALA A 431 -8.48 -4.24 -10.80
C ALA A 431 -9.79 -4.91 -10.36
N PHE A 432 -10.49 -4.23 -9.45
CA PHE A 432 -11.81 -4.48 -8.89
C PHE A 432 -12.91 -4.76 -9.96
N ILE A 433 -12.76 -5.82 -10.75
CA ILE A 433 -13.69 -6.23 -11.79
C ILE A 433 -14.64 -7.23 -11.16
N ILE A 434 -15.84 -6.75 -10.84
CA ILE A 434 -16.97 -7.59 -10.44
C ILE A 434 -17.26 -8.54 -11.61
N LYS A 435 -17.23 -9.86 -11.37
CA LYS A 435 -17.54 -10.87 -12.39
C LYS A 435 -19.00 -11.32 -12.26
N GLY A 436 -19.63 -11.62 -13.40
CA GLY A 436 -21.00 -12.10 -13.49
C GLY A 436 -21.84 -11.27 -14.46
N ASP A 437 -22.57 -11.96 -15.33
CA ASP A 437 -23.45 -11.36 -16.33
C ASP A 437 -24.83 -11.05 -15.76
N SER A 438 -25.27 -11.77 -14.71
CA SER A 438 -26.50 -11.47 -13.94
C SER A 438 -26.20 -10.97 -12.52
N LEU A 439 -27.19 -10.36 -11.85
CA LEU A 439 -27.04 -9.90 -10.46
C LEU A 439 -26.88 -11.07 -9.49
N GLU A 440 -27.52 -12.21 -9.76
CA GLU A 440 -27.38 -13.44 -8.97
C GLU A 440 -25.97 -14.02 -9.09
N GLU A 441 -25.36 -13.95 -10.28
CA GLU A 441 -23.97 -14.32 -10.48
C GLU A 441 -23.02 -13.37 -9.75
N GLN A 442 -23.29 -12.06 -9.77
CA GLN A 442 -22.51 -11.06 -9.04
C GLN A 442 -22.64 -11.26 -7.52
N ILE A 443 -23.84 -11.54 -7.00
CA ILE A 443 -24.07 -11.89 -5.58
C ILE A 443 -23.25 -13.13 -5.21
N ARG A 444 -23.27 -14.17 -6.04
CA ARG A 444 -22.48 -15.38 -5.80
C ARG A 444 -20.98 -15.08 -5.83
N TRP A 445 -20.54 -14.25 -6.77
CA TRP A 445 -19.17 -13.78 -6.85
C TRP A 445 -18.74 -13.02 -5.59
N PHE A 446 -19.56 -12.09 -5.09
CA PHE A 446 -19.29 -11.36 -3.85
C PHE A 446 -19.19 -12.31 -2.66
N LYS A 447 -20.14 -13.24 -2.48
CA LYS A 447 -20.12 -14.20 -1.35
C LYS A 447 -18.84 -15.03 -1.35
N ASN A 448 -18.46 -15.59 -2.50
CA ASN A 448 -17.23 -16.35 -2.65
C ASN A 448 -16.00 -15.49 -2.36
N ARG A 449 -16.00 -14.23 -2.84
CA ARG A 449 -14.89 -13.30 -2.64
C ARG A 449 -14.75 -12.86 -1.18
N ILE A 450 -15.87 -12.61 -0.49
CA ILE A 450 -15.90 -12.27 0.94
C ILE A 450 -15.30 -13.43 1.74
N GLN A 451 -15.82 -14.65 1.55
CA GLN A 451 -15.32 -15.84 2.26
C GLN A 451 -13.83 -16.08 2.02
N TYR A 452 -13.37 -15.86 0.79
CA TYR A 452 -11.95 -15.91 0.45
C TYR A 452 -11.14 -14.90 1.27
N ILE A 453 -11.55 -13.63 1.30
CA ILE A 453 -10.82 -12.58 2.03
C ILE A 453 -10.86 -12.83 3.55
N GLU A 454 -11.96 -13.37 4.09
CA GLU A 454 -12.06 -13.76 5.51
C GLU A 454 -11.01 -14.82 5.87
N THR A 455 -10.80 -15.79 4.99
CA THR A 455 -9.77 -16.84 5.19
C THR A 455 -8.37 -16.23 5.23
N GLN A 456 -8.05 -15.34 4.27
CA GLN A 456 -6.78 -14.63 4.24
C GLN A 456 -6.56 -13.76 5.49
N LEU A 457 -7.62 -13.06 5.95
CA LEU A 457 -7.58 -12.27 7.17
C LEU A 457 -7.28 -13.13 8.41
N SER A 458 -7.84 -14.33 8.47
CA SER A 458 -7.56 -15.29 9.54
C SER A 458 -6.08 -15.71 9.53
N ASP A 459 -5.51 -16.01 8.36
CA ASP A 459 -4.10 -16.39 8.22
C ASP A 459 -3.16 -15.24 8.62
N ILE A 460 -3.46 -14.02 8.20
CA ILE A 460 -2.70 -12.82 8.60
C ILE A 460 -2.75 -12.64 10.12
N LYS A 461 -3.94 -12.76 10.73
CA LYS A 461 -4.11 -12.65 12.19
C LYS A 461 -3.35 -13.75 12.94
N ALA A 462 -3.31 -14.98 12.40
CA ALA A 462 -2.51 -16.06 12.96
C ALA A 462 -1.00 -15.78 12.89
N ILE A 463 -0.51 -15.27 11.75
CA ILE A 463 0.89 -14.85 11.61
C ILE A 463 1.22 -13.74 12.61
N MET A 464 0.35 -12.72 12.74
CA MET A 464 0.54 -11.64 13.72
C MET A 464 0.58 -12.18 15.15
N PHE A 465 -0.29 -13.12 15.50
CA PHE A 465 -0.27 -13.76 16.81
C PHE A 465 1.05 -14.48 17.08
N MET A 466 1.59 -15.20 16.09
CA MET A 466 2.90 -15.85 16.20
C MET A 466 4.03 -14.83 16.39
N LEU A 467 4.02 -13.73 15.64
CA LEU A 467 5.04 -12.67 15.75
C LEU A 467 5.01 -11.97 17.10
N ILE A 468 3.83 -11.74 17.68
CA ILE A 468 3.66 -11.09 18.99
C ILE A 468 4.13 -12.02 20.12
N ASN A 469 3.86 -13.32 19.98
CA ASN A 469 4.15 -14.32 21.01
C ASN A 469 5.44 -15.09 20.77
N ASP A 470 6.32 -14.59 19.89
CA ASP A 470 7.64 -15.17 19.68
C ASP A 470 8.44 -15.11 21.00
N VAL A 471 8.73 -16.29 21.56
CA VAL A 471 9.37 -16.44 22.87
C VAL A 471 10.76 -15.81 22.87
N ASP A 472 11.53 -16.03 21.80
CA ASP A 472 12.90 -15.52 21.67
C ASP A 472 12.89 -13.98 21.60
N ILE A 473 11.97 -13.39 20.84
CA ILE A 473 11.84 -11.93 20.79
C ILE A 473 11.40 -11.35 22.14
N ARG A 474 10.46 -12.00 22.85
CA ARG A 474 10.00 -11.54 24.17
C ARG A 474 11.10 -11.62 25.23
N GLU A 475 11.88 -12.69 25.24
CA GLU A 475 13.05 -12.82 26.13
C GLU A 475 14.10 -11.76 25.82
N LYS A 476 14.37 -11.50 24.54
CA LYS A 476 15.27 -10.42 24.11
C LYS A 476 14.77 -9.05 24.55
N GLU A 477 13.48 -8.74 24.35
CA GLU A 477 12.87 -7.48 24.79
C GLU A 477 12.94 -7.34 26.32
N ALA A 478 12.67 -8.40 27.07
CA ALA A 478 12.74 -8.42 28.53
C ALA A 478 14.16 -8.18 29.05
N SER A 479 15.17 -8.80 28.44
CA SER A 479 16.58 -8.60 28.82
C SER A 479 17.08 -7.17 28.59
N LEU A 480 16.42 -6.42 27.70
CA LEU A 480 16.73 -5.02 27.40
C LEU A 480 15.90 -4.01 28.22
N ALA A 481 15.08 -4.46 29.17
CA ALA A 481 14.07 -3.62 29.82
C ALA A 481 14.64 -2.52 30.75
N SER A 482 15.82 -2.73 31.34
CA SER A 482 16.51 -1.72 32.16
C SER A 482 18.01 -1.99 32.27
N GLU A 483 18.81 -0.97 32.62
CA GLU A 483 20.27 -1.12 32.75
C GLU A 483 20.66 -2.20 33.78
N SER A 484 19.89 -2.32 34.88
CA SER A 484 20.11 -3.37 35.89
C SER A 484 19.89 -4.78 35.32
N ILE A 485 18.82 -4.96 34.52
CA ILE A 485 18.53 -6.24 33.87
C ILE A 485 19.57 -6.53 32.79
N ILE A 486 20.06 -5.48 32.12
CA ILE A 486 21.09 -5.61 31.09
C ILE A 486 22.36 -6.21 31.67
N GLU A 487 22.86 -5.64 32.78
CA GLU A 487 24.07 -6.11 33.43
C GLU A 487 23.89 -7.50 34.06
N GLN A 488 22.73 -7.77 34.65
CA GLN A 488 22.41 -9.11 35.16
C GLN A 488 22.47 -10.17 34.05
N THR A 489 21.79 -9.91 32.92
CA THR A 489 21.75 -10.84 31.78
C THR A 489 23.17 -11.08 31.23
N LYS A 490 23.97 -10.03 31.14
CA LYS A 490 25.37 -10.13 30.69
C LYS A 490 26.19 -11.01 31.64
N SER A 491 26.10 -10.80 32.95
CA SER A 491 26.79 -11.61 33.96
C SER A 491 26.38 -13.08 33.90
N GLU A 492 25.09 -13.36 33.70
CA GLU A 492 24.57 -14.72 33.51
C GLU A 492 25.16 -15.39 32.26
N MET A 493 25.29 -14.66 31.15
CA MET A 493 25.96 -15.16 29.94
C MET A 493 27.46 -15.41 30.14
N GLU A 494 28.16 -14.53 30.86
CA GLU A 494 29.59 -14.70 31.21
C GLU A 494 29.81 -15.97 32.03
N LYS A 495 28.93 -16.21 33.01
CA LYS A 495 28.95 -17.42 33.81
C LYS A 495 28.73 -18.66 32.94
N LYS A 496 27.70 -18.67 32.08
CA LYS A 496 27.42 -19.79 31.16
C LYS A 496 28.59 -20.05 30.21
N LEU A 497 29.24 -19.00 29.71
CA LEU A 497 30.42 -19.11 28.85
C LEU A 497 31.59 -19.77 29.58
N ALA A 498 31.84 -19.40 30.84
CA ALA A 498 32.88 -20.02 31.65
C ALA A 498 32.60 -21.51 31.90
N GLU A 499 31.35 -21.87 32.23
CA GLU A 499 30.92 -23.26 32.39
C GLU A 499 31.11 -24.07 31.10
N LYS A 500 30.74 -23.50 29.94
CA LYS A 500 30.91 -24.15 28.64
C LYS A 500 32.37 -24.32 28.22
N LYS A 501 33.25 -23.38 28.58
CA LYS A 501 34.70 -23.53 28.34
C LYS A 501 35.30 -24.65 29.18
N GLN A 502 34.88 -24.79 30.44
CA GLN A 502 35.30 -25.93 31.28
C GLN A 502 34.79 -27.26 30.72
N GLU A 503 33.53 -27.31 30.24
CA GLU A 503 32.99 -28.48 29.56
C GLU A 503 33.80 -28.82 28.30
N LEU A 504 34.13 -27.82 27.47
CA LEU A 504 34.94 -28.01 26.27
C LEU A 504 36.31 -28.61 26.58
N ASP A 505 37.00 -28.12 27.61
CA ASP A 505 38.30 -28.63 28.03
C ASP A 505 38.22 -30.09 28.51
N SER A 506 37.14 -30.45 29.23
CA SER A 506 36.92 -31.82 29.69
C SER A 506 36.66 -32.78 28.53
N LEU A 507 35.78 -32.39 27.59
CA LEU A 507 35.48 -33.17 26.38
C LEU A 507 36.70 -33.30 25.47
N GLY A 508 37.54 -32.26 25.37
CA GLY A 508 38.79 -32.31 24.61
C GLY A 508 39.73 -33.40 25.14
N LYS A 509 39.93 -33.45 26.46
CA LYS A 509 40.72 -34.50 27.11
C LYS A 509 40.14 -35.90 26.88
N GLU A 510 38.82 -36.04 26.92
CA GLU A 510 38.14 -37.31 26.67
C GLU A 510 38.31 -37.78 25.23
N VAL A 511 38.14 -36.89 24.25
CA VAL A 511 38.41 -37.19 22.83
C VAL A 511 39.87 -37.61 22.64
N ASP A 512 40.82 -36.88 23.21
CA ASP A 512 42.24 -37.24 23.09
C ASP A 512 42.55 -38.60 23.74
N MET A 513 41.86 -38.99 24.81
CA MET A 513 41.99 -40.33 25.40
C MET A 513 41.35 -41.44 24.54
N LEU A 514 40.34 -41.13 23.74
CA LEU A 514 39.62 -42.11 22.90
C LEU A 514 40.30 -42.37 21.54
N PHE A 515 41.13 -41.43 21.09
CA PHE A 515 41.79 -41.48 19.78
C PHE A 515 43.32 -41.60 19.84
N ASN A 516 43.94 -41.47 21.02
CA ASN A 516 45.29 -41.97 21.30
C ASN A 516 45.25 -43.44 21.68
#